data_AF-A0A4Y2DTT9-F1
#
_entry.id   AF-A0A4Y2DTT9-F1
#
_cell.length_a   1.000
_cell.length_b   1.000
_cell.length_c   1.000
_cell.angle_alpha   90.00
_cell.angle_beta   90.00
_cell.angle_gamma   90.00
#
_symmetry.space_group_name_H-M   'P 1'
#
loop_
_entity.id
_entity.type
_entity.pdbx_description
1 polymer ?
#
loop_
_entity_poly.entity_id
_entity_poly.type
_entity_poly.pdbx_seq_one_letter_code
_entity_poly.pdbx_strand_id
1 'polypeptide(L)'
;MFLQCQREPGRPGHLSGVNKKLTDIEEKARLRVVKEENRRIKYVSASKSSASYEPLQEDSSSTSSENTDSEDFPTPIESSEPGTSKSVMRKDFITPTLVAALDRCKLSMRDSVFILEATIDVFGCTIDGFPIIKSSIHRIRTEKQKERAVNIKIDFQNEVLDVVTLHWDGKQLPALSARKSKEERLPIVISNGLKKQLIAVARLDNSTGKEQVQAVWKAILDWKL
;
A
#
# COMPACT_ATOMS: atom_id res chain seq x y z
N MET A 1 17.94 1.57 -31.54
CA MET A 1 18.91 2.27 -30.65
C MET A 1 19.06 1.67 -29.24
N PHE A 2 17.99 1.21 -28.56
CA PHE A 2 18.10 0.64 -27.20
C PHE A 2 19.09 -0.54 -27.06
N LEU A 3 19.08 -1.48 -28.00
CA LEU A 3 19.99 -2.63 -28.01
C LEU A 3 21.46 -2.23 -28.26
N GLN A 4 21.68 -1.06 -28.85
CA GLN A 4 23.01 -0.50 -29.09
C GLN A 4 23.55 0.13 -27.80
N CYS A 5 22.70 0.84 -27.05
CA CYS A 5 23.05 1.41 -25.74
C CYS A 5 23.32 0.34 -24.65
N GLN A 6 22.83 -0.90 -24.81
CA GLN A 6 23.20 -2.00 -23.91
C GLN A 6 24.63 -2.52 -24.13
N ARG A 7 25.24 -2.20 -25.28
CA ARG A 7 26.60 -2.60 -25.66
C ARG A 7 27.64 -1.55 -25.30
N GLU A 8 27.22 -0.39 -24.78
CA GLU A 8 28.11 0.70 -24.37
C GLU A 8 28.78 0.37 -23.00
N PRO A 9 30.10 0.55 -22.88
CA PRO A 9 30.80 0.37 -21.60
C PRO A 9 30.31 1.40 -20.59
N GLY A 10 30.04 0.96 -19.35
CA GLY A 10 29.42 1.80 -18.29
C GLY A 10 27.93 1.51 -18.03
N ARG A 11 27.32 0.62 -18.82
CA ARG A 11 25.99 -0.01 -18.58
C ARG A 11 24.94 0.97 -17.99
N PRO A 12 24.45 1.96 -18.75
CA PRO A 12 23.36 2.84 -18.32
C PRO A 12 22.04 2.03 -18.32
N GLY A 13 21.83 1.24 -17.27
CA GLY A 13 20.72 0.29 -17.17
C GLY A 13 20.94 -0.91 -16.23
N HIS A 14 21.99 -0.90 -15.42
CA HIS A 14 22.24 -1.99 -14.46
C HIS A 14 21.42 -1.82 -13.17
N LEU A 15 20.42 -2.68 -12.95
CA LEU A 15 19.76 -2.85 -11.65
C LEU A 15 20.62 -3.74 -10.73
N SER A 16 21.77 -3.24 -10.25
CA SER A 16 22.45 -3.88 -9.12
C SER A 16 21.92 -3.29 -7.81
N GLY A 17 21.27 -4.12 -7.01
CA GLY A 17 20.89 -3.78 -5.64
C GLY A 17 19.84 -4.70 -5.04
N VAL A 18 18.99 -5.31 -5.88
CA VAL A 18 17.86 -6.13 -5.42
C VAL A 18 18.30 -7.52 -4.95
N ASN A 19 19.33 -8.11 -5.56
CA ASN A 19 19.78 -9.47 -5.20
C ASN A 19 20.46 -9.58 -3.83
N LYS A 20 21.10 -8.51 -3.31
CA LYS A 20 21.66 -8.50 -1.94
C LYS A 20 20.56 -8.54 -0.88
N LYS A 21 19.50 -7.74 -1.07
CA LYS A 21 18.37 -7.71 -0.13
C LYS A 21 17.59 -9.02 -0.10
N LEU A 22 17.44 -9.69 -1.24
CA LEU A 22 16.77 -11.00 -1.29
C LEU A 22 17.58 -12.10 -0.59
N THR A 23 18.91 -12.08 -0.74
CA THR A 23 19.80 -13.03 -0.05
C THR A 23 19.80 -12.81 1.46
N ASP A 24 19.86 -11.55 1.92
CA ASP A 24 19.77 -11.22 3.36
C ASP A 24 18.42 -11.64 3.98
N ILE A 25 17.32 -11.51 3.24
CA ILE A 25 15.98 -11.92 3.69
C ILE A 25 15.89 -13.45 3.79
N GLU A 26 16.44 -14.18 2.82
CA GLU A 26 16.45 -15.65 2.82
C GLU A 26 17.32 -16.21 3.95
N GLU A 27 18.50 -15.63 4.17
CA GLU A 27 19.41 -16.04 5.25
C GLU A 27 18.80 -15.78 6.64
N LYS A 28 18.14 -14.64 6.83
CA LYS A 28 17.40 -14.33 8.07
C LYS A 28 16.23 -15.29 8.30
N ALA A 29 15.58 -15.77 7.24
CA ALA A 29 14.53 -16.79 7.35
C ALA A 29 15.10 -18.14 7.81
N ARG A 30 16.23 -18.58 7.24
CA ARG A 30 16.92 -19.81 7.66
C ARG A 30 17.36 -19.75 9.12
N LEU A 31 17.90 -18.62 9.57
CA LEU A 31 18.30 -18.43 10.97
C LEU A 31 17.12 -18.51 11.95
N ARG A 32 15.92 -18.07 11.56
CA ARG A 32 14.72 -18.19 12.40
C ARG A 32 14.28 -19.65 12.56
N VAL A 33 14.36 -20.44 11.49
CA VAL A 33 14.01 -21.88 11.53
C VAL A 33 14.96 -22.62 12.47
N VAL A 34 16.27 -22.40 12.32
CA VAL A 34 17.29 -23.03 13.18
C VAL A 34 17.13 -22.62 14.65
N LYS A 35 16.82 -21.34 14.92
CA LYS A 35 16.58 -20.86 16.29
C LYS A 35 15.34 -21.50 16.92
N GLU A 36 14.26 -21.68 16.15
CA GLU A 36 13.05 -22.34 16.62
C GLU A 36 13.28 -23.84 16.88
N GLU A 37 14.03 -24.51 16.02
CA GLU A 37 14.41 -25.92 16.21
C GLU A 37 15.28 -26.10 17.46
N ASN A 38 16.28 -25.24 17.67
CA ASN A 38 17.08 -25.23 18.90
C ASN A 38 16.22 -24.97 20.15
N ARG A 39 15.17 -24.12 20.05
CA ARG A 39 14.22 -23.89 21.14
C ARG A 39 13.38 -25.14 21.42
N ARG A 40 12.92 -25.84 20.39
CA ARG A 40 12.20 -27.12 20.50
C ARG A 40 13.08 -28.21 21.12
N ILE A 41 14.32 -28.36 20.67
CA ILE A 41 15.27 -29.33 21.23
C ILE A 41 15.52 -29.03 22.70
N LYS A 42 15.73 -27.76 23.07
CA LYS A 42 15.90 -27.35 24.48
C LYS A 42 14.68 -27.73 25.33
N TYR A 43 13.47 -27.46 24.84
CA TYR A 43 12.23 -27.81 25.55
C TYR A 43 12.07 -29.33 25.72
N VAL A 44 12.26 -30.10 24.64
CA VAL A 44 12.19 -31.57 24.68
C VAL A 44 13.26 -32.18 25.58
N SER A 45 14.46 -31.59 25.64
CA SER A 45 15.53 -32.03 26.55
C SER A 45 15.18 -31.78 28.03
N ALA A 46 14.53 -30.65 28.33
CA ALA A 46 14.08 -30.32 29.68
C ALA A 46 12.92 -31.22 30.13
N SER A 47 12.00 -31.58 29.22
CA SER A 47 10.90 -32.50 29.51
C SER A 47 11.36 -33.94 29.75
N LYS A 48 12.46 -34.39 29.13
CA LYS A 48 13.04 -35.72 29.41
C LYS A 48 13.73 -35.82 30.77
N SER A 49 14.00 -34.70 31.45
CA SER A 49 14.63 -34.68 32.78
C SER A 49 13.62 -34.77 33.94
N SER A 50 12.31 -34.74 33.67
CA SER A 50 11.26 -34.79 34.70
C SER A 50 10.23 -35.87 34.37
N ALA A 51 10.63 -37.12 34.53
CA ALA A 51 9.73 -38.26 34.48
C ALA A 51 9.56 -38.86 35.89
N SER A 52 8.66 -38.28 36.69
CA SER A 52 7.85 -39.00 37.69
C SER A 52 6.71 -38.11 38.18
N TYR A 53 5.48 -38.37 37.75
CA TYR A 53 4.34 -38.71 38.62
C TYR A 53 3.06 -38.88 37.78
N GLU A 54 2.17 -39.75 38.24
CA GLU A 54 0.92 -40.16 37.59
C GLU A 54 -0.16 -39.05 37.51
N PRO A 55 -1.14 -39.17 36.59
CA PRO A 55 -2.30 -38.29 36.50
C PRO A 55 -3.46 -38.78 37.39
N LEU A 56 -3.91 -37.94 38.32
CA LEU A 56 -5.18 -38.14 39.03
C LEU A 56 -6.24 -37.16 38.48
N GLN A 57 -7.34 -37.71 37.97
CA GLN A 57 -8.62 -37.03 37.84
C GLN A 57 -9.30 -37.00 39.22
N GLU A 58 -10.10 -35.97 39.50
CA GLU A 58 -11.53 -36.13 39.84
C GLU A 58 -12.24 -34.77 40.02
N ASP A 59 -13.55 -34.85 39.86
CA ASP A 59 -14.56 -33.81 39.59
C ASP A 59 -15.01 -32.98 40.80
N SER A 60 -15.72 -31.87 40.54
CA SER A 60 -16.99 -31.42 41.18
C SER A 60 -17.23 -29.92 40.92
N SER A 61 -18.33 -29.47 40.26
CA SER A 61 -19.70 -29.23 40.77
C SER A 61 -19.75 -28.23 41.97
N SER A 62 -20.62 -27.23 42.14
CA SER A 62 -21.67 -26.52 41.38
C SER A 62 -22.08 -25.27 42.21
N THR A 63 -22.57 -24.23 41.52
CA THR A 63 -23.67 -23.27 41.89
C THR A 63 -23.61 -22.22 43.01
N SER A 64 -24.15 -21.05 42.62
CA SER A 64 -24.93 -20.03 43.36
C SER A 64 -24.14 -18.94 44.12
N SER A 65 -24.56 -17.68 44.25
CA SER A 65 -25.87 -17.01 44.10
C SER A 65 -25.72 -15.47 44.02
N GLU A 66 -26.74 -14.78 43.44
CA GLU A 66 -27.45 -13.55 43.87
C GLU A 66 -26.71 -12.39 44.60
N ASN A 67 -27.01 -11.09 44.52
CA ASN A 67 -27.88 -10.13 43.80
C ASN A 67 -27.36 -8.72 44.23
N THR A 68 -27.54 -7.62 43.49
CA THR A 68 -28.38 -6.42 43.78
C THR A 68 -27.65 -5.21 43.17
N ASP A 69 -28.20 -4.46 42.22
CA ASP A 69 -29.30 -3.47 42.25
C ASP A 69 -28.86 -2.07 42.72
N SER A 70 -28.79 -1.12 41.77
CA SER A 70 -29.45 0.20 41.88
C SER A 70 -29.19 1.04 40.62
N GLU A 71 -30.28 1.30 39.93
CA GLU A 71 -30.49 2.40 38.96
C GLU A 71 -30.43 3.76 39.68
N ASP A 72 -29.87 4.78 39.02
CA ASP A 72 -30.32 6.16 39.23
C ASP A 72 -30.17 6.97 37.93
N PHE A 73 -31.31 7.24 37.29
CA PHE A 73 -31.45 8.20 36.21
C PHE A 73 -31.77 9.58 36.78
N PRO A 74 -31.23 10.67 36.23
CA PRO A 74 -31.88 11.96 36.31
C PRO A 74 -32.41 12.41 34.94
N THR A 75 -33.72 12.66 34.88
CA THR A 75 -34.38 13.48 33.85
C THR A 75 -34.85 14.80 34.50
N PRO A 76 -35.36 15.77 33.75
CA PRO A 76 -34.70 16.82 32.97
C PRO A 76 -34.79 18.21 33.66
N ILE A 77 -33.85 19.12 33.38
CA ILE A 77 -34.03 20.56 33.69
C ILE A 77 -33.91 21.37 32.40
N GLU A 78 -34.92 22.22 32.24
CA GLU A 78 -35.23 23.13 31.16
C GLU A 78 -34.44 24.44 31.25
N SER A 79 -34.14 25.02 30.08
CA SER A 79 -33.74 26.41 29.78
C SER A 79 -32.28 26.84 29.97
N SER A 80 -31.60 27.11 28.85
CA SER A 80 -30.81 28.33 28.63
C SER A 80 -30.51 28.53 27.13
N GLU A 81 -31.14 29.58 26.59
CA GLU A 81 -30.81 30.47 25.47
C GLU A 81 -30.32 29.95 24.09
N PRO A 82 -30.82 30.53 22.97
CA PRO A 82 -30.37 30.22 21.63
C PRO A 82 -29.02 30.90 21.37
N GLY A 83 -27.95 30.25 21.84
CA GLY A 83 -26.59 30.58 21.41
C GLY A 83 -26.53 30.50 19.90
N THR A 84 -26.20 31.62 19.26
CA THR A 84 -26.05 31.77 17.82
C THR A 84 -25.23 30.60 17.29
N SER A 85 -25.88 29.65 16.61
CA SER A 85 -25.15 28.60 15.90
C SER A 85 -24.42 29.31 14.77
N LYS A 86 -23.19 29.76 15.08
CA LYS A 86 -22.22 30.10 14.05
C LYS A 86 -22.11 28.83 13.24
N SER A 87 -22.79 28.79 12.09
CA SER A 87 -22.53 27.77 11.10
C SER A 87 -21.10 28.03 10.65
N VAL A 88 -20.17 27.38 11.35
CA VAL A 88 -18.77 27.38 10.96
C VAL A 88 -18.78 26.69 9.60
N MET A 89 -18.69 27.52 8.56
CA MET A 89 -18.68 27.09 7.18
C MET A 89 -17.53 26.10 7.05
N ARG A 90 -17.85 24.80 7.00
CA ARG A 90 -16.86 23.72 6.92
C ARG A 90 -16.09 23.93 5.62
N LYS A 91 -14.86 24.44 5.72
CA LYS A 91 -14.00 24.65 4.56
C LYS A 91 -13.27 23.35 4.28
N ASP A 92 -13.27 22.93 3.03
CA ASP A 92 -12.46 21.80 2.59
C ASP A 92 -10.97 22.15 2.72
N PHE A 93 -10.36 21.70 3.82
CA PHE A 93 -8.95 21.93 4.11
C PHE A 93 -8.02 21.20 3.14
N ILE A 94 -8.48 20.07 2.60
CA ILE A 94 -7.71 19.25 1.67
C ILE A 94 -7.81 19.85 0.26
N THR A 95 -6.83 20.68 -0.08
CA THR A 95 -6.70 21.28 -1.41
C THR A 95 -5.77 20.44 -2.31
N PRO A 96 -5.92 20.54 -3.65
CA PRO A 96 -5.00 19.87 -4.57
C PRO A 96 -3.53 20.29 -4.41
N THR A 97 -3.28 21.54 -4.03
CA THR A 97 -1.93 22.06 -3.75
C THR A 97 -1.32 21.38 -2.53
N LEU A 98 -2.10 21.20 -1.46
CA LEU A 98 -1.66 20.47 -0.28
C LEU A 98 -1.31 19.03 -0.64
N VAL A 99 -2.17 18.32 -1.38
CA VAL A 99 -1.91 16.95 -1.80
C VAL A 99 -0.66 16.84 -2.67
N ALA A 100 -0.42 17.79 -3.58
CA ALA A 100 0.80 17.83 -4.37
C ALA A 100 2.06 18.01 -3.51
N ALA A 101 1.99 18.79 -2.42
CA ALA A 101 3.09 18.92 -1.46
C ALA A 101 3.33 17.60 -0.71
N LEU A 102 2.27 16.94 -0.24
CA LEU A 102 2.35 15.63 0.42
C LEU A 102 2.99 14.57 -0.50
N ASP A 103 2.65 14.60 -1.79
CA ASP A 103 3.22 13.71 -2.82
C ASP A 103 4.71 13.95 -3.05
N ARG A 104 5.13 15.21 -3.13
CA ARG A 104 6.55 15.57 -3.27
C ARG A 104 7.37 15.11 -2.08
N CYS A 105 6.79 15.16 -0.88
CA CYS A 105 7.39 14.65 0.35
C CYS A 105 7.31 13.12 0.49
N LYS A 106 6.73 12.40 -0.49
CA LYS A 106 6.56 10.94 -0.48
C LYS A 106 5.83 10.41 0.75
N LEU A 107 4.89 11.18 1.27
CA LEU A 107 4.17 10.83 2.50
C LEU A 107 3.13 9.74 2.24
N SER A 108 3.07 8.78 3.15
CA SER A 108 1.97 7.83 3.22
C SER A 108 0.70 8.53 3.70
N MET A 109 -0.46 7.89 3.56
CA MET A 109 -1.70 8.46 4.07
C MET A 109 -1.73 8.59 5.59
N ARG A 110 -1.01 7.72 6.31
CA ARG A 110 -0.91 7.83 7.76
C ARG A 110 -0.05 9.01 8.16
N ASP A 111 1.13 9.13 7.55
CA ASP A 111 2.06 10.22 7.85
C ASP A 111 1.46 11.58 7.48
N SER A 112 0.72 11.64 6.36
CA SER A 112 0.00 12.85 5.96
C SER A 112 -1.01 13.28 7.02
N VAL A 113 -1.84 12.37 7.52
CA VAL A 113 -2.84 12.69 8.55
C VAL A 113 -2.15 13.10 9.85
N PHE A 114 -1.12 12.36 10.27
CA PHE A 114 -0.38 12.63 11.50
C PHE A 114 0.30 14.01 11.50
N ILE A 115 0.95 14.39 10.39
CA ILE A 115 1.59 15.70 10.26
C ILE A 115 0.55 16.82 10.26
N LEU A 116 -0.57 16.64 9.57
CA LEU A 116 -1.64 17.64 9.53
C LEU A 116 -2.29 17.83 10.90
N GLU A 117 -2.53 16.75 11.63
CA GLU A 117 -3.07 16.77 13.00
C GLU A 117 -2.15 17.53 13.95
N ALA A 118 -0.85 17.18 13.97
CA ALA A 118 0.14 17.89 14.78
C ALA A 118 0.26 19.39 14.39
N THR A 119 0.08 19.71 13.12
CA THR A 119 0.11 21.10 12.64
C THR A 119 -1.11 21.88 13.14
N ILE A 120 -2.31 21.30 13.07
CA ILE A 120 -3.56 21.93 13.54
C ILE A 120 -3.52 22.17 15.06
N ASP A 121 -2.97 21.22 15.82
CA ASP A 121 -2.79 21.31 17.27
C ASP A 121 -1.92 22.52 17.65
N VAL A 122 -0.77 22.70 16.96
CA VAL A 122 0.11 23.88 17.15
C VAL A 122 -0.61 25.19 16.83
N PHE A 123 -1.52 25.19 15.86
CA PHE A 123 -2.31 26.38 15.51
C PHE A 123 -3.50 26.63 16.44
N GLY A 124 -3.72 25.80 17.48
CA GLY A 124 -4.84 25.95 18.41
C GLY A 124 -6.21 25.84 17.73
N CYS A 125 -6.25 25.22 16.55
CA CYS A 125 -7.47 25.10 15.76
C CYS A 125 -8.26 23.88 16.23
N THR A 126 -9.57 24.03 16.41
CA THR A 126 -10.42 22.87 16.70
C THR A 126 -10.56 22.00 15.46
N ILE A 127 -10.63 20.68 15.65
CA ILE A 127 -10.83 19.69 14.58
C ILE A 127 -12.11 20.01 13.78
N ASP A 128 -13.10 20.63 14.41
CA ASP A 128 -14.36 21.09 13.79
C ASP A 128 -14.16 22.15 12.70
N GLY A 129 -13.11 22.99 12.81
CA GLY A 129 -12.78 23.99 11.81
C GLY A 129 -12.06 23.41 10.58
N PHE A 130 -11.37 22.29 10.74
CA PHE A 130 -10.51 21.68 9.74
C PHE A 130 -10.62 20.15 9.74
N PRO A 131 -11.71 19.58 9.22
CA PRO A 131 -11.88 18.13 9.20
C PRO A 131 -10.82 17.48 8.29
N ILE A 132 -9.84 16.78 8.87
CA ILE A 132 -8.86 15.98 8.12
C ILE A 132 -9.53 14.68 7.68
N ILE A 133 -10.16 14.73 6.50
CA ILE A 133 -10.83 13.56 5.93
C ILE A 133 -9.82 12.76 5.09
N LYS A 134 -9.45 11.58 5.57
CA LYS A 134 -8.54 10.65 4.86
C LYS A 134 -9.03 10.31 3.45
N SER A 135 -10.34 10.12 3.26
CA SER A 135 -10.91 9.84 1.94
C SER A 135 -10.77 11.02 0.98
N SER A 136 -10.86 12.28 1.45
CA SER A 136 -10.63 13.47 0.62
C SER A 136 -9.19 13.53 0.11
N ILE A 137 -8.20 13.26 0.96
CA ILE A 137 -6.80 13.17 0.54
C ILE A 137 -6.62 12.08 -0.51
N HIS A 138 -7.18 10.89 -0.26
CA HIS A 138 -7.09 9.77 -1.18
C HIS A 138 -7.73 10.07 -2.54
N ARG A 139 -8.93 10.67 -2.55
CA ARG A 139 -9.66 11.04 -3.76
C ARG A 139 -8.86 12.03 -4.60
N ILE A 140 -8.44 13.14 -4.01
CA ILE A 140 -7.69 14.20 -4.71
C ILE A 140 -6.36 13.66 -5.22
N ARG A 141 -5.67 12.82 -4.43
CA ARG A 141 -4.42 12.16 -4.86
C ARG A 141 -4.64 11.27 -6.08
N THR A 142 -5.73 10.50 -6.09
CA THR A 142 -6.09 9.64 -7.22
C THR A 142 -6.46 10.45 -8.46
N GLU A 143 -7.22 11.53 -8.30
CA GLU A 143 -7.55 12.46 -9.39
C GLU A 143 -6.29 13.09 -9.99
N LYS A 144 -5.36 13.58 -9.17
CA LYS A 144 -4.09 14.16 -9.65
C LYS A 144 -3.21 13.14 -10.36
N GLN A 145 -3.19 11.89 -9.89
CA GLN A 145 -2.48 10.81 -10.59
C GLN A 145 -3.10 10.50 -11.95
N LYS A 146 -4.45 10.50 -12.05
CA LYS A 146 -5.16 10.33 -13.32
C LYS A 146 -4.86 11.48 -14.29
N GLU A 147 -4.97 12.73 -13.84
CA GLU A 147 -4.63 13.92 -14.63
C GLU A 147 -3.20 13.82 -15.16
N ARG A 148 -2.25 13.44 -14.30
CA ARG A 148 -0.85 13.27 -14.70
C ARG A 148 -0.66 12.19 -15.76
N ALA A 149 -1.35 11.05 -15.62
CA ALA A 149 -1.29 9.98 -16.61
C ALA A 149 -1.86 10.42 -17.97
N VAL A 150 -2.95 11.20 -17.97
CA VAL A 150 -3.52 11.79 -19.18
C VAL A 150 -2.55 12.79 -19.82
N ASN A 151 -1.93 13.67 -19.03
CA ASN A 151 -0.95 14.64 -19.54
C ASN A 151 0.26 13.93 -20.16
N ILE A 152 0.82 12.91 -19.49
CA ILE A 152 1.92 12.10 -20.03
C ILE A 152 1.54 11.47 -21.38
N LYS A 153 0.30 10.99 -21.49
CA LYS A 153 -0.22 10.38 -22.72
C LYS A 153 -0.35 11.39 -23.85
N ILE A 154 -0.90 12.58 -23.58
CA ILE A 154 -1.00 13.67 -24.55
C ILE A 154 0.39 14.15 -24.97
N ASP A 155 1.30 14.37 -24.02
CA ASP A 155 2.67 14.81 -24.28
C ASP A 155 3.39 13.83 -25.21
N PHE A 156 3.21 12.52 -25.00
CA PHE A 156 3.78 11.48 -25.85
C PHE A 156 3.16 11.46 -27.26
N GLN A 157 1.85 11.65 -27.39
CA GLN A 157 1.12 11.67 -28.67
C GLN A 157 1.41 12.91 -29.52
N ASN A 158 1.73 14.04 -28.90
CA ASN A 158 2.07 15.28 -29.60
C ASN A 158 3.44 15.20 -30.31
N GLU A 159 4.23 14.17 -30.03
CA GLU A 159 5.49 13.94 -30.71
C GLU A 159 5.27 13.30 -32.08
N VAL A 160 6.14 13.63 -33.04
CA VAL A 160 6.10 13.00 -34.36
C VAL A 160 6.52 11.52 -34.22
N LEU A 161 5.53 10.64 -34.25
CA LEU A 161 5.69 9.19 -34.20
C LEU A 161 5.74 8.66 -35.64
N ASP A 162 6.95 8.40 -36.15
CA ASP A 162 7.14 7.78 -37.48
C ASP A 162 7.22 6.25 -37.35
N VAL A 163 8.16 5.76 -36.53
CA VAL A 163 8.30 4.34 -36.20
C VAL A 163 8.43 4.16 -34.70
N VAL A 164 7.60 3.27 -34.16
CA VAL A 164 7.53 3.01 -32.73
C VAL A 164 7.97 1.57 -32.46
N THR A 165 8.87 1.38 -31.50
CA THR A 165 9.28 0.03 -31.06
C THR A 165 8.62 -0.30 -29.72
N LEU A 166 7.88 -1.40 -29.71
CA LEU A 166 7.22 -1.93 -28.51
C LEU A 166 8.10 -2.98 -27.83
N HIS A 167 8.20 -2.88 -26.50
CA HIS A 167 8.89 -3.83 -25.65
C HIS A 167 7.96 -4.26 -24.52
N TRP A 168 7.80 -5.57 -24.32
CA TRP A 168 7.11 -6.13 -23.16
C TRP A 168 7.87 -7.34 -22.64
N ASP A 169 7.96 -7.47 -21.33
CA ASP A 169 8.55 -8.62 -20.67
C ASP A 169 7.88 -8.85 -19.32
N GLY A 170 7.54 -10.10 -19.02
CA GLY A 170 6.78 -10.47 -17.85
C GLY A 170 7.64 -10.48 -16.58
N LYS A 171 7.04 -10.12 -15.44
CA LYS A 171 7.69 -10.26 -14.14
C LYS A 171 6.70 -10.64 -13.05
N GLN A 172 7.06 -11.65 -12.26
CA GLN A 172 6.35 -11.97 -11.02
C GLN A 172 6.66 -10.93 -9.95
N LEU A 173 5.62 -10.25 -9.46
CA LEU A 173 5.69 -9.31 -8.34
C LEU A 173 4.93 -9.86 -7.12
N PRO A 174 5.26 -9.42 -5.89
CA PRO A 174 4.45 -9.73 -4.72
C PRO A 174 3.00 -9.31 -4.95
N ALA A 175 2.06 -10.23 -4.77
CA ALA A 175 0.65 -9.90 -4.94
C ALA A 175 0.15 -9.06 -3.77
N LEU A 176 -0.77 -8.13 -4.06
CA LEU A 176 -1.44 -7.32 -3.03
C LEU A 176 -2.52 -8.10 -2.27
N SER A 177 -2.86 -9.31 -2.72
CA SER A 177 -3.88 -10.16 -2.09
C SER A 177 -3.25 -11.10 -1.07
N ALA A 178 -3.86 -11.25 0.10
CA ALA A 178 -3.43 -12.24 1.10
C ALA A 178 -3.51 -13.70 0.60
N ARG A 179 -4.27 -13.99 -0.47
CA ARG A 179 -4.48 -15.35 -0.99
C ARG A 179 -3.40 -15.84 -1.95
N LYS A 180 -2.67 -14.93 -2.59
CA LYS A 180 -1.61 -15.25 -3.56
C LYS A 180 -0.32 -14.61 -3.08
N SER A 181 0.81 -15.32 -3.16
CA SER A 181 2.11 -14.75 -2.80
C SER A 181 2.72 -13.91 -3.93
N LYS A 182 2.44 -14.27 -5.18
CA LYS A 182 2.94 -13.61 -6.38
C LYS A 182 1.85 -13.44 -7.43
N GLU A 183 1.98 -12.39 -8.24
CA GLU A 183 1.16 -12.12 -9.42
C GLU A 183 2.06 -11.78 -10.60
N GLU A 184 1.68 -12.23 -11.79
CA GLU A 184 2.39 -11.90 -13.02
C GLU A 184 1.98 -10.51 -13.51
N ARG A 185 2.97 -9.67 -13.78
CA ARG A 185 2.78 -8.31 -14.28
C ARG A 185 3.56 -8.12 -15.55
N LEU A 186 2.90 -7.59 -16.58
CA LEU A 186 3.47 -7.32 -17.89
C LEU A 186 3.64 -5.81 -18.09
N PRO A 187 4.80 -5.22 -17.77
CA PRO A 187 5.16 -3.89 -18.21
C PRO A 187 5.25 -3.85 -19.74
N ILE A 188 4.56 -2.88 -20.33
CA ILE A 188 4.56 -2.61 -21.76
C ILE A 188 5.14 -1.22 -21.95
N VAL A 189 6.30 -1.17 -22.59
CA VAL A 189 7.08 0.03 -22.82
C VAL A 189 7.15 0.29 -24.31
N ILE A 190 6.95 1.55 -24.66
CA ILE A 190 7.07 2.04 -26.01
C ILE A 190 8.31 2.91 -26.12
N SER A 191 9.01 2.82 -27.25
CA SER A 191 10.14 3.70 -27.56
C SER A 191 9.98 4.33 -28.94
N ASN A 192 10.26 5.64 -29.00
CA ASN A 192 10.39 6.42 -30.23
C ASN A 192 11.74 7.17 -30.15
N GLY A 193 12.68 6.81 -31.02
CA GLY A 193 14.05 7.35 -30.97
C GLY A 193 14.74 7.10 -29.61
N LEU A 194 15.02 8.17 -28.87
CA LEU A 194 15.63 8.14 -27.53
C LEU A 194 14.61 8.15 -26.39
N LYS A 195 13.34 8.42 -26.67
CA LYS A 195 12.29 8.50 -25.65
C LYS A 195 11.69 7.13 -25.40
N LYS A 196 11.42 6.86 -24.13
CA LYS A 196 10.80 5.62 -23.65
C LYS A 196 9.65 5.97 -22.74
N GLN A 197 8.50 5.37 -22.98
CA GLN A 197 7.29 5.59 -22.21
C GLN A 197 6.71 4.26 -21.76
N LEU A 198 6.44 4.13 -20.46
CA LEU A 198 5.67 3.01 -19.92
C LEU A 198 4.19 3.30 -20.18
N ILE A 199 3.52 2.44 -20.96
CA ILE A 199 2.13 2.66 -21.36
C ILE A 199 1.14 1.84 -20.55
N ALA A 200 1.57 0.67 -20.05
CA ALA A 200 0.75 -0.17 -19.19
C ALA A 200 1.60 -1.11 -18.34
N VAL A 201 1.02 -1.55 -17.21
CA VAL A 201 1.53 -2.67 -16.41
C VAL A 201 0.36 -3.61 -16.15
N ALA A 202 0.09 -4.48 -17.13
CA ALA A 202 -1.07 -5.37 -17.09
C ALA A 202 -0.86 -6.46 -16.03
N ARG A 203 -1.91 -6.79 -15.27
CA ARG A 203 -1.93 -8.02 -14.47
C ARG A 203 -2.34 -9.16 -15.38
N LEU A 204 -1.55 -10.23 -15.39
CA LEU A 204 -1.88 -11.45 -16.11
C LEU A 204 -2.32 -12.52 -15.11
N ASP A 205 -3.34 -13.29 -15.48
CA ASP A 205 -3.74 -14.44 -14.68
C ASP A 205 -2.80 -15.61 -14.97
N ASN A 206 -2.38 -15.76 -16.23
CA ASN A 206 -1.34 -16.68 -16.68
C ASN A 206 -0.40 -16.01 -17.69
N SER A 207 0.88 -16.42 -17.71
CA SER A 207 1.88 -15.87 -18.62
C SER A 207 1.81 -16.45 -20.05
N THR A 208 0.62 -16.85 -20.52
CA THR A 208 0.47 -17.42 -21.86
C THR A 208 0.68 -16.36 -22.93
N GLY A 209 1.22 -16.73 -24.09
CA GLY A 209 1.42 -15.79 -25.19
C GLY A 209 0.13 -15.09 -25.62
N LYS A 210 -1.02 -15.79 -25.56
CA LYS A 210 -2.33 -15.21 -25.86
C LYS A 210 -2.72 -14.09 -24.89
N GLU A 211 -2.60 -14.30 -23.59
CA GLU A 211 -2.90 -13.28 -22.57
C GLU A 211 -1.95 -12.07 -22.69
N GLN A 212 -0.67 -12.32 -22.97
CA GLN A 212 0.31 -11.27 -23.18
C GLN A 212 -0.02 -10.41 -24.41
N VAL A 213 -0.30 -11.04 -25.56
CA VAL A 213 -0.67 -10.33 -26.79
C VAL A 213 -1.96 -9.53 -26.60
N GLN A 214 -2.95 -10.09 -25.90
CA GLN A 214 -4.20 -9.36 -25.61
C GLN A 214 -3.97 -8.14 -24.72
N ALA A 215 -3.11 -8.25 -23.70
CA ALA A 215 -2.74 -7.13 -22.85
C ALA A 215 -1.99 -6.04 -23.63
N VAL A 216 -1.06 -6.44 -24.49
CA VAL A 216 -0.34 -5.55 -25.41
C VAL A 216 -1.30 -4.81 -26.34
N TRP A 217 -2.17 -5.56 -27.03
CA TRP A 217 -3.15 -5.01 -27.96
C TRP A 217 -4.06 -3.97 -27.29
N LYS A 218 -4.56 -4.28 -26.09
CA LYS A 218 -5.39 -3.35 -25.30
C LYS A 218 -4.63 -2.07 -24.94
N ALA A 219 -3.34 -2.18 -24.60
CA ALA A 219 -2.52 -1.02 -24.25
C ALA A 219 -2.28 -0.10 -25.46
N ILE A 220 -2.03 -0.68 -26.64
CA ILE A 220 -1.89 0.05 -27.92
C ILE A 220 -3.19 0.81 -28.23
N LEU A 221 -4.34 0.12 -28.17
CA LEU A 221 -5.65 0.74 -28.41
C LEU A 221 -5.96 1.86 -27.43
N ASP A 222 -5.67 1.68 -26.13
CA ASP A 222 -5.86 2.74 -25.16
C ASP A 222 -5.02 3.97 -25.55
N TRP A 223 -3.77 3.77 -25.92
CA TRP A 223 -2.85 4.83 -26.30
C TRP A 223 -3.06 5.41 -27.71
N LYS A 224 -4.03 4.89 -28.47
CA LYS A 224 -4.34 5.30 -29.86
C LYS A 224 -3.11 5.28 -30.77
N LEU A 225 -2.31 4.22 -30.65
CA LEU A 225 -1.11 3.98 -31.46
C LEU A 225 -1.36 2.95 -32.56
#